data_AF-A0A8J7NWY0-F1
#
_entry.id   AF-A0A8J7NWY0-F1
#
_cell.length_a   1.000
_cell.length_b   1.000
_cell.length_c   1.000
_cell.angle_alpha   90.00
_cell.angle_beta   90.00
_cell.angle_gamma   90.00
#
_symmetry.space_group_name_H-M   'P 1'
#
loop_
_entity.id
_entity.type
_entity.pdbx_description
1 polymer ?
#
loop_
_entity_poly.entity_id
_entity_poly.type
_entity_poly.pdbx_seq_one_letter_code
_entity_poly.pdbx_strand_id
1 'polypeptide(L)'
;MWAEPRGIHVDQSELLCKDGCGYYGNPAWQGCCSKCWRERSRRAQACRQHSRDIFFCDKLHLCVSSSYFFFVEFALPAFLWVSSSCSGFLPQSKDLLLGQAARLLGKRALVPSPGVEGGSAITFSKFEEKKSKEKGRRVNTMKRLFWGPSSSPKKPNEPTESQSAALKAFQSLQLGDFTNFLKLLRKPYSQSLQSHCTAFVNTMEAYHDLLVQKQWDLVQDFYQSIAGHFSSLSEEQTVQMMEHIEKLIMTRLHKWVFCHDSSDDEQKDLALQRRIRSLSWVTPQMLHVPIKEERLEVNSDPLLPAITAIIEMDARRAPQDKLACVSKCSQSVFRVLASSSSEPASADDFLSGMILVVLKANPPRLHSNTQYITRFGLPHSLMAGASGYYFTNLCCAVAFIEKLDGPALNLSAEEFEGYMQGKRAAPRDAETDCEGLRRARKNRQLLAEVASRQEQLAEGAQALQADLARWVQAVQTQVEEIQAKVPLNFTCTEPPSQS
;
A
#
# COMPACT_ATOMS: atom_id res chain seq x y z
N MET A 1 -57.22 56.73 18.58
CA MET A 1 -56.73 55.79 19.61
C MET A 1 -55.57 55.02 19.03
N TRP A 2 -54.37 55.22 19.58
CA TRP A 2 -53.16 54.50 19.15
C TRP A 2 -53.17 53.15 19.87
N ALA A 3 -53.07 52.05 19.13
CA ALA A 3 -53.04 50.71 19.71
C ALA A 3 -51.68 50.46 20.35
N GLU A 4 -51.67 50.09 21.64
CA GLU A 4 -50.47 49.71 22.38
C GLU A 4 -49.81 48.44 21.80
N PRO A 5 -48.47 48.33 21.83
CA PRO A 5 -47.78 47.11 21.42
C PRO A 5 -47.97 46.03 22.50
N ARG A 6 -48.53 44.88 22.12
CA ARG A 6 -48.56 43.69 22.97
C ARG A 6 -47.13 43.17 23.10
N GLY A 7 -46.49 43.42 24.25
CA GLY A 7 -45.22 42.79 24.59
C GLY A 7 -45.40 41.28 24.72
N ILE A 8 -44.54 40.51 24.06
CA ILE A 8 -44.45 39.06 24.25
C ILE A 8 -43.81 38.85 25.63
N HIS A 9 -44.60 38.41 26.61
CA HIS A 9 -44.09 37.99 27.90
C HIS A 9 -43.62 36.54 27.78
N VAL A 10 -42.31 36.31 27.83
CA VAL A 10 -41.70 34.97 27.93
C VAL A 10 -41.18 34.83 29.35
N ASP A 11 -41.64 33.82 30.07
CA ASP A 11 -41.20 33.54 31.43
C ASP A 11 -39.72 33.13 31.43
N GLN A 12 -38.93 33.70 32.33
CA GLN A 12 -37.48 33.49 32.35
C GLN A 12 -37.12 32.01 32.59
N SER A 13 -38.01 31.25 33.23
CA SER A 13 -37.83 29.81 33.45
C SER A 13 -37.90 28.99 32.15
N GLU A 14 -38.60 29.46 31.12
CA GLU A 14 -38.73 28.77 29.82
C GLU A 14 -37.48 28.91 28.93
N LEU A 15 -36.61 29.87 29.24
CA LEU A 15 -35.36 30.11 28.52
C LEU A 15 -34.17 29.35 29.12
N LEU A 16 -34.33 28.78 30.31
CA LEU A 16 -33.25 28.10 31.02
C LEU A 16 -33.04 26.67 30.50
N CYS A 17 -31.79 26.23 30.63
CA CYS A 17 -31.35 24.89 30.27
C CYS A 17 -32.20 23.84 31.00
N LYS A 18 -32.72 22.87 30.26
CA LYS A 18 -33.51 21.76 30.81
C LYS A 18 -32.80 20.94 31.88
N ASP A 19 -31.48 20.96 31.92
CA ASP A 19 -30.67 20.26 32.93
C ASP A 19 -30.49 21.10 34.21
N GLY A 20 -31.21 22.22 34.37
CA GLY A 20 -31.27 23.01 35.61
C GLY A 20 -29.96 23.73 35.96
N CYS A 21 -29.01 23.84 35.03
CA CYS A 21 -27.67 24.33 35.31
C CYS A 21 -27.54 25.87 35.40
N GLY A 22 -28.66 26.61 35.39
CA GLY A 22 -28.68 28.08 35.49
C GLY A 22 -28.23 28.86 34.23
N TYR A 23 -27.97 28.17 33.12
CA TYR A 23 -27.61 28.79 31.82
C TYR A 23 -28.78 28.71 30.84
N TYR A 24 -28.80 29.57 29.83
CA TYR A 24 -29.86 29.56 28.81
C TYR A 24 -29.73 28.36 27.86
N GLY A 25 -30.86 27.69 27.61
CA GLY A 25 -30.99 26.62 26.63
C GLY A 25 -31.49 27.17 25.29
N ASN A 26 -31.34 26.39 24.21
CA ASN A 26 -31.95 26.74 22.93
C ASN A 26 -32.56 25.51 22.23
N PRO A 27 -33.52 25.71 21.30
CA PRO A 27 -34.17 24.61 20.59
C PRO A 27 -33.23 23.74 19.75
N ALA A 28 -32.15 24.32 19.19
CA ALA A 28 -31.17 23.58 18.39
C ALA A 28 -30.40 22.53 19.21
N TRP A 29 -30.29 22.73 20.52
CA TRP A 29 -29.74 21.78 21.50
C TRP A 29 -30.82 21.18 22.39
N GLN A 30 -32.05 21.03 21.87
CA GLN A 30 -33.20 20.42 22.53
C GLN A 30 -33.60 21.07 23.87
N GLY A 31 -33.24 22.34 24.08
CA GLY A 31 -33.44 23.08 25.33
C GLY A 31 -32.29 22.94 26.32
N CYS A 32 -31.18 22.29 25.97
CA CYS A 32 -29.97 22.27 26.78
C CYS A 32 -29.05 23.47 26.44
N CYS A 33 -28.21 23.88 27.39
CA CYS A 33 -27.10 24.80 27.11
C CYS A 33 -25.96 24.07 26.41
N SER A 34 -25.01 24.81 25.83
CA SER A 34 -23.88 24.26 25.08
C SER A 34 -23.00 23.28 25.89
N LYS A 35 -22.92 23.45 27.21
CA LYS A 35 -22.13 22.58 28.10
C LYS A 35 -22.85 21.27 28.36
N CYS A 36 -24.10 21.34 28.80
CA CYS A 36 -24.96 20.18 29.04
C CYS A 36 -25.19 19.34 27.77
N TRP A 37 -25.35 20.00 26.63
CA TRP A 37 -25.49 19.31 25.34
C TRP A 37 -24.26 18.49 24.96
N ARG A 38 -23.04 19.04 25.19
CA ARG A 38 -21.78 18.32 24.93
C ARG A 38 -21.60 17.11 25.84
N GLU A 39 -21.93 17.27 27.12
CA GLU A 39 -21.89 16.20 28.13
C GLU A 39 -22.83 15.04 27.73
N ARG A 40 -24.07 15.37 27.38
CA ARG A 40 -25.11 14.41 26.95
C ARG A 40 -24.72 13.70 25.66
N SER A 41 -24.16 14.44 24.71
CA SER A 41 -23.69 13.89 23.43
C SER A 41 -22.53 12.90 23.62
N ARG A 42 -21.58 13.19 24.53
CA ARG A 42 -20.48 12.27 24.86
C ARG A 42 -20.99 10.98 25.52
N ARG A 43 -21.92 11.07 26.47
CA ARG A 43 -22.51 9.87 27.13
C ARG A 43 -23.28 9.00 26.15
N ALA A 44 -24.03 9.61 25.22
CA ALA A 44 -24.73 8.89 24.17
C ALA A 44 -23.79 8.25 23.12
N GLN A 45 -22.58 8.82 22.91
CA GLN A 45 -21.56 8.21 22.05
C GLN A 45 -20.87 7.02 22.74
N ALA A 46 -20.54 7.13 24.03
CA ALA A 46 -19.94 6.04 24.80
C ALA A 46 -20.86 4.80 24.90
N CYS A 47 -22.17 5.01 25.10
CA CYS A 47 -23.14 3.91 25.18
C CYS A 47 -23.35 3.19 23.83
N ARG A 48 -23.26 3.93 22.71
CA ARG A 48 -23.30 3.36 21.35
C ARG A 48 -22.04 2.58 20.99
N GLN A 49 -20.89 2.94 21.56
CA GLN A 49 -19.64 2.21 21.36
C GLN A 49 -19.71 0.83 22.05
N HIS A 50 -20.14 0.79 23.32
CA HIS A 50 -20.25 -0.44 24.09
C HIS A 50 -21.24 -1.47 23.48
N SER A 51 -22.37 -1.01 22.93
CA SER A 51 -23.32 -1.89 22.25
C SER A 51 -22.81 -2.44 20.91
N ARG A 52 -21.85 -1.77 20.25
CA ARG A 52 -21.22 -2.23 19.01
C ARG A 52 -20.14 -3.26 19.26
N ASP A 53 -19.41 -3.14 20.36
CA ASP A 53 -18.33 -4.06 20.72
C ASP A 53 -18.88 -5.46 21.08
N ILE A 54 -20.04 -5.52 21.73
CA ILE A 54 -20.73 -6.80 22.05
C ILE A 54 -21.22 -7.48 20.76
N PHE A 55 -21.82 -6.73 19.84
CA PHE A 55 -22.32 -7.27 18.57
C PHE A 55 -21.20 -7.71 17.60
N PHE A 56 -20.02 -7.09 17.70
CA PHE A 56 -18.83 -7.41 16.93
C PHE A 56 -18.20 -8.75 17.35
N CYS A 57 -18.22 -9.06 18.66
CA CYS A 57 -17.69 -10.31 19.21
C CYS A 57 -18.48 -11.53 18.71
N ASP A 58 -19.82 -11.45 18.69
CA ASP A 58 -20.69 -12.56 18.28
C ASP A 58 -20.59 -12.88 16.78
N LYS A 59 -20.38 -11.87 15.91
CA LYS A 59 -20.22 -12.11 14.45
C LYS A 59 -18.85 -12.64 14.05
N LEU A 60 -17.79 -12.37 14.83
CA LEU A 60 -16.45 -12.89 14.58
C LEU A 60 -16.36 -14.41 14.82
N HIS A 61 -17.10 -14.93 15.80
CA HIS A 61 -17.10 -16.37 16.12
C HIS A 61 -17.78 -17.25 15.04
N LEU A 62 -18.72 -16.69 14.26
CA LEU A 62 -19.39 -17.40 13.15
C LEU A 62 -18.58 -17.42 11.85
N CYS A 63 -17.67 -16.46 11.63
CA CYS A 63 -16.92 -16.32 10.37
C CYS A 63 -15.66 -17.22 10.32
N VAL A 64 -15.05 -17.50 11.49
CA VAL A 64 -13.84 -18.34 11.61
C VAL A 64 -14.13 -19.80 11.28
N SER A 65 -15.34 -20.29 11.57
CA SER A 65 -15.72 -21.70 11.35
C SER A 65 -15.98 -22.07 9.90
N SER A 66 -16.36 -21.10 9.04
CA SER A 66 -16.68 -21.36 7.62
C SER A 66 -15.44 -21.33 6.71
N SER A 67 -14.41 -20.56 7.10
CA SER A 67 -13.23 -20.33 6.25
C SER A 67 -12.20 -21.47 6.25
N TYR A 68 -12.29 -22.39 7.23
CA TYR A 68 -11.38 -23.55 7.32
C TYR A 68 -11.72 -24.69 6.34
N PHE A 69 -12.97 -24.77 5.84
CA PHE A 69 -13.40 -25.87 4.98
C PHE A 69 -13.09 -25.66 3.48
N PHE A 70 -12.82 -24.42 3.06
CA PHE A 70 -12.63 -24.08 1.63
C PHE A 70 -11.18 -24.17 1.14
N PHE A 71 -10.20 -24.28 2.05
CA PHE A 71 -8.78 -24.15 1.72
C PHE A 71 -8.08 -25.46 1.30
N VAL A 72 -8.74 -26.63 1.41
CA VAL A 72 -8.08 -27.93 1.22
C VAL A 72 -8.32 -28.58 -0.15
N GLU A 73 -9.33 -28.19 -0.94
CA GLU A 73 -9.68 -28.96 -2.16
C GLU A 73 -9.41 -28.32 -3.54
N PHE A 74 -9.04 -27.03 -3.66
CA PHE A 74 -9.06 -26.36 -4.99
C PHE A 74 -7.78 -25.68 -5.49
N ALA A 75 -6.64 -25.78 -4.79
CA ALA A 75 -5.43 -25.02 -5.15
C ALA A 75 -4.29 -25.82 -5.85
N LEU A 76 -4.48 -27.09 -6.20
CA LEU A 76 -3.41 -27.94 -6.77
C LEU A 76 -3.39 -28.20 -8.30
N PRO A 77 -4.41 -27.90 -9.13
CA PRO A 77 -4.27 -28.13 -10.59
C PRO A 77 -3.73 -26.95 -11.42
N ALA A 78 -3.71 -25.71 -10.89
CA ALA A 78 -3.39 -24.52 -11.69
C ALA A 78 -1.89 -24.34 -12.00
N PHE A 79 -1.00 -25.07 -11.32
CA PHE A 79 0.46 -24.95 -11.48
C PHE A 79 1.04 -25.78 -12.64
N LEU A 80 0.29 -26.73 -13.21
CA LEU A 80 0.80 -27.63 -14.27
C LEU A 80 0.42 -27.21 -15.71
N TRP A 81 -0.37 -26.16 -15.88
CA TRP A 81 -0.79 -25.71 -17.24
C TRP A 81 0.06 -24.56 -17.80
N VAL A 82 0.80 -23.85 -16.95
CA VAL A 82 1.62 -22.68 -17.37
C VAL A 82 3.02 -23.08 -17.86
N SER A 83 3.47 -24.32 -17.64
CA SER A 83 4.82 -24.77 -18.03
C SER A 83 4.95 -25.27 -19.48
N SER A 84 3.87 -25.41 -20.26
CA SER A 84 3.93 -26.06 -21.59
C SER A 84 3.88 -25.14 -22.82
N SER A 85 3.83 -23.81 -22.69
CA SER A 85 3.58 -22.92 -23.84
C SER A 85 4.61 -21.83 -24.12
N CYS A 86 5.79 -21.84 -23.50
CA CYS A 86 6.86 -20.89 -23.85
C CYS A 86 8.19 -21.62 -24.08
N SER A 87 8.37 -22.12 -25.30
CA SER A 87 9.69 -22.47 -25.86
C SER A 87 9.77 -21.85 -27.25
N GLY A 88 10.58 -20.80 -27.39
CA GLY A 88 10.93 -20.21 -28.67
C GLY A 88 10.96 -18.68 -28.67
N PHE A 89 12.11 -18.13 -29.07
CA PHE A 89 12.41 -16.72 -29.43
C PHE A 89 12.94 -15.76 -28.35
N LEU A 90 14.27 -15.80 -28.19
CA LEU A 90 15.20 -14.65 -28.13
C LEU A 90 16.05 -14.72 -29.44
N PRO A 91 16.69 -13.64 -29.98
CA PRO A 91 17.47 -12.65 -29.21
C PRO A 91 17.57 -11.19 -29.76
N GLN A 92 18.35 -10.38 -29.02
CA GLN A 92 19.07 -9.12 -29.36
C GLN A 92 18.33 -7.76 -29.32
N SER A 93 18.58 -6.98 -28.25
CA SER A 93 19.23 -5.65 -28.34
C SER A 93 19.45 -5.06 -26.93
N LYS A 94 20.68 -5.22 -26.40
CA LYS A 94 21.24 -4.40 -25.32
C LYS A 94 21.88 -3.20 -26.00
N ASP A 95 21.29 -2.00 -25.88
CA ASP A 95 21.95 -0.69 -26.10
C ASP A 95 20.96 0.48 -25.95
N LEU A 96 20.22 0.54 -24.83
CA LEU A 96 19.35 1.68 -24.53
C LEU A 96 19.28 1.99 -23.03
N LEU A 97 20.43 1.91 -22.34
CA LEU A 97 20.55 2.23 -20.90
C LEU A 97 21.76 3.13 -20.57
N LEU A 98 22.23 3.93 -21.53
CA LEU A 98 23.39 4.82 -21.33
C LEU A 98 23.26 6.19 -22.02
N GLY A 99 22.03 6.70 -22.17
CA GLY A 99 21.75 7.92 -22.95
C GLY A 99 21.06 9.09 -22.24
N GLN A 100 20.64 8.96 -20.97
CA GLN A 100 19.84 10.03 -20.31
C GLN A 100 20.41 10.55 -18.98
N ALA A 101 21.64 10.19 -18.62
CA ALA A 101 22.31 10.66 -17.40
C ALA A 101 23.16 11.94 -17.58
N ALA A 102 23.13 12.60 -18.76
CA ALA A 102 23.99 13.75 -19.04
C ALA A 102 23.19 14.91 -19.66
N ARG A 103 22.34 15.54 -18.84
CA ARG A 103 21.80 16.90 -19.07
C ARG A 103 20.98 17.26 -17.83
N LEU A 104 21.63 17.74 -16.78
CA LEU A 104 21.08 18.62 -15.71
C LEU A 104 22.13 18.90 -14.61
N LEU A 105 23.39 19.06 -14.99
CA LEU A 105 24.40 19.70 -14.15
C LEU A 105 24.89 20.95 -14.87
N GLY A 106 24.48 22.11 -14.38
CA GLY A 106 25.01 23.39 -14.82
C GLY A 106 23.98 24.49 -14.92
N LYS A 107 23.62 25.11 -13.78
CA LYS A 107 23.86 26.54 -13.52
C LYS A 107 23.23 26.96 -12.19
N ARG A 108 24.11 27.44 -11.31
CA ARG A 108 23.85 28.07 -10.02
C ARG A 108 23.48 29.54 -10.28
N ALA A 109 22.40 30.03 -9.71
CA ALA A 109 22.16 31.45 -9.45
C ALA A 109 21.42 31.58 -8.12
N LEU A 110 21.78 32.60 -7.35
CA LEU A 110 21.55 32.77 -5.92
C LEU A 110 20.49 33.87 -5.66
N VAL A 111 19.70 33.72 -4.58
CA VAL A 111 19.01 34.77 -3.74
C VAL A 111 17.59 35.23 -4.15
N PRO A 112 16.66 35.65 -3.23
CA PRO A 112 16.40 35.34 -1.80
C PRO A 112 14.95 34.86 -1.48
N SER A 113 14.73 34.41 -0.24
CA SER A 113 13.43 34.10 0.40
C SER A 113 12.45 35.28 0.51
N PRO A 114 11.14 34.99 0.64
CA PRO A 114 10.43 35.47 1.83
C PRO A 114 9.40 34.48 2.41
N GLY A 115 9.11 34.66 3.71
CA GLY A 115 7.73 34.66 4.22
C GLY A 115 7.17 33.36 4.77
N VAL A 116 7.16 33.26 6.10
CA VAL A 116 6.42 32.31 6.92
C VAL A 116 4.91 32.55 6.79
N GLU A 117 4.12 31.55 6.37
CA GLU A 117 2.69 31.43 6.73
C GLU A 117 2.26 29.97 6.88
N GLY A 118 1.46 29.73 7.94
CA GLY A 118 1.16 28.42 8.52
C GLY A 118 0.33 27.47 7.64
N GLY A 119 0.81 26.23 7.55
CA GLY A 119 0.12 25.13 6.89
C GLY A 119 -1.07 24.64 7.70
N SER A 120 -2.27 24.80 7.14
CA SER A 120 -3.50 24.24 7.68
C SER A 120 -3.60 22.74 7.35
N ALA A 121 -3.98 21.94 8.35
CA ALA A 121 -4.29 20.52 8.20
C ALA A 121 -5.40 20.31 7.15
N ILE A 122 -5.14 19.42 6.19
CA ILE A 122 -6.09 19.06 5.13
C ILE A 122 -7.24 18.30 5.77
N THR A 123 -8.37 18.96 5.96
CA THR A 123 -9.64 18.33 6.37
C THR A 123 -10.50 18.13 5.13
N PHE A 124 -10.93 16.89 4.87
CA PHE A 124 -11.74 16.46 3.72
C PHE A 124 -12.95 17.38 3.42
N SER A 125 -13.52 17.98 4.47
CA SER A 125 -14.63 18.94 4.40
C SER A 125 -14.31 20.23 3.63
N LYS A 126 -13.07 20.75 3.71
CA LYS A 126 -12.65 21.97 2.99
C LYS A 126 -12.53 21.74 1.47
N PHE A 127 -12.39 20.49 1.02
CA PHE A 127 -12.31 20.13 -0.40
C PHE A 127 -13.71 20.11 -1.07
N GLU A 128 -14.77 19.77 -0.33
CA GLU A 128 -16.14 19.77 -0.85
C GLU A 128 -16.77 21.16 -0.95
N GLU A 129 -16.54 22.03 0.04
CA GLU A 129 -17.24 23.31 0.15
C GLU A 129 -16.86 24.29 -0.98
N LYS A 130 -15.60 24.21 -1.46
CA LYS A 130 -15.11 24.99 -2.61
C LYS A 130 -15.57 24.40 -3.96
N LYS A 131 -16.02 23.14 -3.99
CA LYS A 131 -16.50 22.43 -5.20
C LYS A 131 -17.97 22.70 -5.54
N SER A 132 -18.79 23.09 -4.55
CA SER A 132 -20.25 23.29 -4.72
C SER A 132 -20.62 24.58 -5.49
N LYS A 133 -19.88 25.69 -5.28
CA LYS A 133 -20.25 27.00 -5.86
C LYS A 133 -19.82 27.22 -7.32
N GLU A 134 -18.78 26.55 -7.80
CA GLU A 134 -18.29 26.66 -9.19
C GLU A 134 -19.05 25.74 -10.18
N LYS A 135 -19.65 24.64 -9.68
CA LYS A 135 -20.30 23.59 -10.50
C LYS A 135 -21.60 24.01 -11.19
N GLY A 136 -22.30 25.03 -10.68
CA GLY A 136 -23.65 25.36 -11.14
C GLY A 136 -23.75 25.88 -12.59
N ARG A 137 -22.71 26.54 -13.13
CA ARG A 137 -22.84 27.31 -14.38
C ARG A 137 -22.23 26.69 -15.63
N ARG A 138 -21.21 25.82 -15.52
CA ARG A 138 -20.52 25.20 -16.68
C ARG A 138 -20.89 23.74 -16.94
N VAL A 139 -21.46 23.04 -15.96
CA VAL A 139 -21.82 21.61 -16.09
C VAL A 139 -23.11 21.39 -16.89
N ASN A 140 -24.04 22.37 -16.89
CA ASN A 140 -25.28 22.25 -17.67
C ASN A 140 -25.07 22.21 -19.18
N THR A 141 -24.00 22.82 -19.70
CA THR A 141 -23.71 22.82 -21.15
C THR A 141 -23.16 21.47 -21.61
N MET A 142 -22.35 20.79 -20.79
CA MET A 142 -21.81 19.47 -21.12
C MET A 142 -22.85 18.37 -20.92
N LYS A 143 -23.68 18.43 -19.85
CA LYS A 143 -24.76 17.48 -19.64
C LYS A 143 -25.69 17.40 -20.86
N ARG A 144 -26.06 18.54 -21.45
CA ARG A 144 -27.00 18.63 -22.58
C ARG A 144 -26.46 18.11 -23.91
N LEU A 145 -25.13 18.03 -24.07
CA LEU A 145 -24.47 17.56 -25.30
C LEU A 145 -24.19 16.06 -25.28
N PHE A 146 -24.03 15.45 -24.10
CA PHE A 146 -23.63 14.04 -23.99
C PHE A 146 -24.75 13.12 -23.45
N TRP A 147 -25.71 13.67 -22.70
CA TRP A 147 -26.90 12.97 -22.24
C TRP A 147 -28.07 13.89 -22.58
N GLY A 148 -28.86 13.55 -23.60
CA GLY A 148 -29.98 14.37 -24.10
C GLY A 148 -30.88 14.92 -22.97
N PRO A 149 -31.73 15.93 -23.25
CA PRO A 149 -32.45 16.67 -22.21
C PRO A 149 -33.06 15.70 -21.21
N SER A 150 -32.69 15.85 -19.93
CA SER A 150 -33.29 15.08 -18.83
C SER A 150 -34.79 15.10 -19.05
N SER A 151 -35.37 13.94 -19.38
CA SER A 151 -36.81 13.84 -19.50
C SER A 151 -37.38 14.29 -18.17
N SER A 152 -38.30 15.25 -18.22
CA SER A 152 -39.16 15.70 -17.13
C SER A 152 -39.59 14.49 -16.27
N PRO A 153 -39.80 14.65 -14.94
CA PRO A 153 -40.17 13.53 -14.08
C PRO A 153 -41.43 12.87 -14.65
N LYS A 154 -41.26 11.73 -15.30
CA LYS A 154 -42.37 10.87 -15.67
C LYS A 154 -42.94 10.37 -14.34
N LYS A 155 -44.27 10.37 -14.23
CA LYS A 155 -45.02 9.69 -13.17
C LYS A 155 -44.41 8.30 -12.92
N PRO A 156 -44.50 7.73 -11.71
CA PRO A 156 -43.96 6.40 -11.42
C PRO A 156 -44.55 5.41 -12.42
N ASN A 157 -43.76 5.08 -13.46
CA ASN A 157 -44.11 4.07 -14.42
C ASN A 157 -43.92 2.73 -13.71
N GLU A 158 -44.93 1.87 -13.78
CA GLU A 158 -44.79 0.49 -13.34
C GLU A 158 -43.54 -0.12 -14.01
N PRO A 159 -42.69 -0.83 -13.25
CA PRO A 159 -41.53 -1.49 -13.81
C PRO A 159 -42.00 -2.47 -14.88
N THR A 160 -41.47 -2.34 -16.09
CA THR A 160 -41.74 -3.30 -17.16
C THR A 160 -41.43 -4.71 -16.67
N GLU A 161 -42.15 -5.76 -17.08
CA GLU A 161 -41.91 -7.14 -16.61
C GLU A 161 -40.43 -7.55 -16.68
N SER A 162 -39.71 -7.07 -17.69
CA SER A 162 -38.27 -7.26 -17.87
C SER A 162 -37.42 -6.59 -16.77
N GLN A 163 -37.78 -5.38 -16.32
CA GLN A 163 -37.10 -4.67 -15.22
C GLN A 163 -37.35 -5.35 -13.88
N SER A 164 -38.59 -5.79 -13.64
CA SER A 164 -38.97 -6.55 -12.45
C SER A 164 -38.23 -7.89 -12.37
N ALA A 165 -38.12 -8.60 -13.49
CA ALA A 165 -37.35 -9.84 -13.60
C ALA A 165 -35.84 -9.62 -13.36
N ALA A 166 -35.27 -8.53 -13.89
CA ALA A 166 -33.88 -8.17 -13.66
C ALA A 166 -33.58 -7.90 -12.18
N LEU A 167 -34.42 -7.09 -11.52
CA LEU A 167 -34.28 -6.75 -10.11
C LEU A 167 -34.39 -7.97 -9.21
N LYS A 168 -35.35 -8.87 -9.45
CA LYS A 168 -35.46 -10.15 -8.72
C LYS A 168 -34.21 -11.02 -8.91
N ALA A 169 -33.64 -11.05 -10.11
CA ALA A 169 -32.42 -11.80 -10.35
C ALA A 169 -31.21 -11.21 -9.60
N PHE A 170 -31.08 -9.88 -9.55
CA PHE A 170 -30.02 -9.23 -8.77
C PHE A 170 -30.20 -9.43 -7.26
N GLN A 171 -31.44 -9.44 -6.74
CA GLN A 171 -31.72 -9.74 -5.32
C GLN A 171 -31.28 -11.14 -4.89
N SER A 172 -31.23 -12.10 -5.83
CA SER A 172 -30.82 -13.47 -5.54
C SER A 172 -29.31 -13.67 -5.48
N LEU A 173 -28.50 -12.65 -5.78
CA LEU A 173 -27.05 -12.74 -5.74
C LEU A 173 -26.52 -12.86 -4.31
N GLN A 174 -25.57 -13.75 -4.10
CA GLN A 174 -24.82 -13.80 -2.86
C GLN A 174 -23.80 -12.66 -2.79
N LEU A 175 -23.47 -12.23 -1.56
CA LEU A 175 -22.46 -11.21 -1.30
C LEU A 175 -21.13 -11.58 -1.96
N GLY A 176 -20.60 -10.68 -2.78
CA GLY A 176 -19.31 -10.85 -3.44
C GLY A 176 -19.32 -11.71 -4.72
N ASP A 177 -20.48 -12.20 -5.18
CA ASP A 177 -20.59 -13.05 -6.37
C ASP A 177 -20.54 -12.27 -7.69
N PHE A 178 -19.37 -11.72 -7.98
CA PHE A 178 -19.13 -10.92 -9.19
C PHE A 178 -19.29 -11.73 -10.48
N THR A 179 -18.99 -13.03 -10.46
CA THR A 179 -19.09 -13.89 -11.64
C THR A 179 -20.53 -14.06 -12.08
N ASN A 180 -21.45 -14.34 -11.14
CA ASN A 180 -22.87 -14.43 -11.47
C ASN A 180 -23.47 -13.07 -11.77
N PHE A 181 -23.01 -11.98 -11.15
CA PHE A 181 -23.37 -10.62 -11.58
C PHE A 181 -23.07 -10.39 -13.07
N LEU A 182 -21.89 -10.76 -13.56
CA LEU A 182 -21.54 -10.63 -14.98
C LEU A 182 -22.42 -11.50 -15.89
N LYS A 183 -22.82 -12.70 -15.43
CA LYS A 183 -23.75 -13.56 -16.18
C LYS A 183 -25.13 -12.91 -16.28
N LEU A 184 -25.62 -12.32 -15.19
CA LEU A 184 -26.89 -11.60 -15.16
C LEU A 184 -26.84 -10.36 -16.07
N LEU A 185 -25.75 -9.60 -16.04
CA LEU A 185 -25.59 -8.41 -16.86
C LEU A 185 -25.65 -8.70 -18.38
N ARG A 186 -25.30 -9.92 -18.81
CA ARG A 186 -25.38 -10.37 -20.21
C ARG A 186 -26.77 -10.84 -20.64
N LYS A 187 -27.73 -10.95 -19.72
CA LYS A 187 -29.09 -11.40 -20.02
C LYS A 187 -29.89 -10.30 -20.70
N PRO A 188 -30.85 -10.64 -21.57
CA PRO A 188 -31.61 -9.64 -22.35
C PRO A 188 -32.37 -8.65 -21.46
N TYR A 189 -32.85 -9.07 -20.29
CA TYR A 189 -33.52 -8.19 -19.34
C TYR A 189 -32.60 -7.15 -18.67
N SER A 190 -31.27 -7.34 -18.70
CA SER A 190 -30.27 -6.41 -18.16
C SER A 190 -29.58 -5.57 -19.26
N GLN A 191 -30.04 -5.66 -20.51
CA GLN A 191 -29.40 -5.02 -21.67
C GLN A 191 -29.27 -3.50 -21.49
N SER A 192 -30.28 -2.82 -20.93
CA SER A 192 -30.22 -1.37 -20.69
C SER A 192 -29.04 -0.97 -19.80
N LEU A 193 -28.82 -1.72 -18.70
CA LEU A 193 -27.70 -1.49 -17.78
C LEU A 193 -26.35 -1.79 -18.47
N GLN A 194 -26.27 -2.91 -19.20
CA GLN A 194 -25.07 -3.29 -19.94
C GLN A 194 -24.69 -2.24 -21.00
N SER A 195 -25.66 -1.76 -21.77
CA SER A 195 -25.47 -0.71 -22.77
C SER A 195 -25.00 0.59 -22.13
N HIS A 196 -25.55 0.96 -20.97
CA HIS A 196 -25.10 2.15 -20.24
C HIS A 196 -23.64 2.02 -19.79
N CYS A 197 -23.25 0.90 -19.17
CA CYS A 197 -21.86 0.63 -18.81
C CYS A 197 -20.91 0.65 -20.01
N THR A 198 -21.33 0.04 -21.13
CA THR A 198 -20.50 -0.05 -22.35
C THR A 198 -20.31 1.32 -23.00
N ALA A 199 -21.40 2.09 -23.13
CA ALA A 199 -21.35 3.45 -23.65
C ALA A 199 -20.43 4.34 -22.80
N PHE A 200 -20.53 4.24 -21.47
CA PHE A 200 -19.67 4.99 -20.57
C PHE A 200 -18.18 4.66 -20.76
N VAL A 201 -17.83 3.37 -20.83
CA VAL A 201 -16.43 2.96 -21.06
C VAL A 201 -15.91 3.47 -22.40
N ASN A 202 -16.71 3.39 -23.46
CA ASN A 202 -16.33 3.89 -24.79
C ASN A 202 -16.13 5.42 -24.78
N THR A 203 -16.95 6.15 -24.04
CA THR A 203 -16.79 7.59 -23.84
C THR A 203 -15.48 7.90 -23.11
N MET A 204 -15.19 7.17 -22.02
CA MET A 204 -13.92 7.36 -21.29
C MET A 204 -12.70 7.04 -22.16
N GLU A 205 -12.79 6.04 -23.03
CA GLU A 205 -11.74 5.73 -24.02
C GLU A 205 -11.55 6.86 -25.04
N ALA A 206 -12.63 7.41 -25.57
CA ALA A 206 -12.57 8.50 -26.55
C ALA A 206 -12.02 9.82 -25.97
N TYR A 207 -12.18 10.03 -24.66
CA TYR A 207 -11.80 11.27 -23.97
C TYR A 207 -10.75 11.05 -22.86
N HIS A 208 -9.90 10.03 -23.01
CA HIS A 208 -8.89 9.69 -22.00
C HIS A 208 -7.80 10.75 -21.84
N ASP A 209 -7.58 11.63 -22.83
CA ASP A 209 -6.62 12.74 -22.76
C ASP A 209 -7.09 13.92 -21.89
N LEU A 210 -8.36 13.89 -21.44
CA LEU A 210 -8.88 14.94 -20.56
C LEU A 210 -8.15 14.94 -19.22
N LEU A 211 -8.08 16.11 -18.59
CA LEU A 211 -7.53 16.22 -17.23
C LEU A 211 -8.20 15.24 -16.27
N VAL A 212 -7.39 14.63 -15.39
CA VAL A 212 -7.86 13.64 -14.40
C VAL A 212 -9.05 14.13 -13.57
N GLN A 213 -9.15 15.43 -13.29
CA GLN A 213 -10.28 16.02 -12.58
C GLN A 213 -11.61 15.89 -13.35
N LYS A 214 -11.57 16.02 -14.68
CA LYS A 214 -12.75 15.87 -15.55
C LYS A 214 -13.15 14.41 -15.66
N GLN A 215 -12.18 13.52 -15.83
CA GLN A 215 -12.40 12.08 -15.83
C GLN A 215 -13.03 11.61 -14.51
N TRP A 216 -12.55 12.13 -13.38
CA TRP A 216 -13.14 11.89 -12.07
C TRP A 216 -14.60 12.37 -11.97
N ASP A 217 -14.90 13.60 -12.37
CA ASP A 217 -16.28 14.10 -12.35
C ASP A 217 -17.21 13.24 -13.22
N LEU A 218 -16.76 12.76 -14.39
CA LEU A 218 -17.52 11.85 -15.25
C LEU A 218 -17.82 10.50 -14.57
N VAL A 219 -16.84 9.92 -13.87
CA VAL A 219 -17.04 8.66 -13.13
C VAL A 219 -18.03 8.83 -11.98
N GLN A 220 -17.94 9.94 -11.24
CA GLN A 220 -18.86 10.21 -10.13
C GLN A 220 -20.29 10.49 -10.62
N ASP A 221 -20.44 11.24 -11.71
CA ASP A 221 -21.75 11.45 -12.36
C ASP A 221 -22.34 10.12 -12.87
N PHE A 222 -21.49 9.23 -13.42
CA PHE A 222 -21.90 7.89 -13.82
C PHE A 222 -22.38 7.04 -12.63
N TYR A 223 -21.66 7.05 -11.49
CA TYR A 223 -22.11 6.33 -10.29
C TYR A 223 -23.48 6.82 -9.80
N GLN A 224 -23.70 8.13 -9.77
CA GLN A 224 -25.01 8.69 -9.40
C GLN A 224 -26.11 8.28 -10.37
N SER A 225 -25.80 8.25 -11.67
CA SER A 225 -26.76 7.83 -12.70
C SER A 225 -27.12 6.34 -12.59
N ILE A 226 -26.12 5.48 -12.35
CA ILE A 226 -26.33 4.03 -12.22
C ILE A 226 -27.04 3.66 -10.93
N ALA A 227 -26.76 4.36 -9.81
CA ALA A 227 -27.43 4.09 -8.53
C ALA A 227 -28.97 4.15 -8.65
N GLY A 228 -29.49 5.01 -9.53
CA GLY A 228 -30.92 5.09 -9.83
C GLY A 228 -31.54 3.78 -10.35
N HIS A 229 -30.77 2.96 -11.09
CA HIS A 229 -31.23 1.65 -11.60
C HIS A 229 -31.49 0.63 -10.48
N PHE A 230 -30.89 0.83 -9.31
CA PHE A 230 -31.01 -0.08 -8.16
C PHE A 230 -31.86 0.52 -7.03
N SER A 231 -32.52 1.65 -7.26
CA SER A 231 -33.30 2.39 -6.25
C SER A 231 -34.44 1.59 -5.60
N SER A 232 -34.89 0.51 -6.23
CA SER A 232 -35.92 -0.40 -5.70
C SER A 232 -35.36 -1.55 -4.85
N LEU A 233 -34.03 -1.67 -4.72
CA LEU A 233 -33.36 -2.65 -3.87
C LEU A 233 -33.20 -2.09 -2.46
N SER A 234 -32.88 -2.96 -1.49
CA SER A 234 -32.48 -2.48 -0.16
C SER A 234 -31.15 -1.72 -0.23
N GLU A 235 -30.85 -0.93 0.79
CA GLU A 235 -29.60 -0.16 0.85
C GLU A 235 -28.37 -1.06 0.76
N GLU A 236 -28.35 -2.18 1.50
CA GLU A 236 -27.27 -3.17 1.48
C GLU A 236 -27.06 -3.79 0.09
N GLN A 237 -28.16 -4.14 -0.59
CA GLN A 237 -28.12 -4.70 -1.94
C GLN A 237 -27.67 -3.66 -2.96
N THR A 238 -28.08 -2.40 -2.80
CA THR A 238 -27.65 -1.30 -3.65
C THR A 238 -26.15 -1.07 -3.54
N VAL A 239 -25.62 -1.06 -2.31
CA VAL A 239 -24.17 -0.97 -2.04
C VAL A 239 -23.43 -2.11 -2.77
N GLN A 240 -23.88 -3.35 -2.61
CA GLN A 240 -23.27 -4.50 -3.28
C GLN A 240 -23.32 -4.38 -4.82
N MET A 241 -24.44 -3.95 -5.39
CA MET A 241 -24.54 -3.77 -6.84
C MET A 241 -23.60 -2.67 -7.34
N MET A 242 -23.49 -1.57 -6.60
CA MET A 242 -22.55 -0.49 -6.92
C MET A 242 -21.09 -0.95 -6.84
N GLU A 243 -20.72 -1.78 -5.87
CA GLU A 243 -19.40 -2.42 -5.79
C GLU A 243 -19.10 -3.29 -7.03
N HIS A 244 -20.08 -4.07 -7.50
CA HIS A 244 -19.93 -4.83 -8.75
C HIS A 244 -19.78 -3.92 -9.98
N ILE A 245 -20.50 -2.80 -10.04
CA ILE A 245 -20.37 -1.81 -11.11
C ILE A 245 -18.99 -1.14 -11.07
N GLU A 246 -18.52 -0.71 -9.90
CA GLU A 246 -17.17 -0.16 -9.74
C GLU A 246 -16.12 -1.16 -10.25
N LYS A 247 -16.21 -2.43 -9.82
CA LYS A 247 -15.28 -3.47 -10.27
C LYS A 247 -15.25 -3.61 -11.79
N LEU A 248 -16.42 -3.64 -12.42
CA LEU A 248 -16.54 -3.78 -13.87
C LEU A 248 -15.89 -2.62 -14.62
N ILE A 249 -16.24 -1.39 -14.24
CA ILE A 249 -15.85 -0.18 -14.95
C ILE A 249 -14.38 0.13 -14.67
N MET A 250 -13.99 0.21 -13.39
CA MET A 250 -12.64 0.63 -13.00
C MET A 250 -11.57 -0.37 -13.42
N THR A 251 -11.88 -1.67 -13.54
CA THR A 251 -10.95 -2.65 -14.11
C THR A 251 -10.56 -2.33 -15.56
N ARG A 252 -11.48 -1.74 -16.34
CA ARG A 252 -11.23 -1.32 -17.73
C ARG A 252 -10.59 0.06 -17.80
N LEU A 253 -11.04 0.99 -16.96
CA LEU A 253 -10.55 2.36 -16.97
C LEU A 253 -9.14 2.51 -16.37
N HIS A 254 -8.70 1.58 -15.51
CA HIS A 254 -7.44 1.68 -14.78
C HIS A 254 -6.24 2.06 -15.66
N LYS A 255 -6.13 1.52 -16.89
CA LYS A 255 -5.03 1.82 -17.82
C LYS A 255 -4.95 3.29 -18.25
N TRP A 256 -6.06 4.02 -18.15
CA TRP A 256 -6.13 5.43 -18.52
C TRP A 256 -6.08 6.33 -17.29
N VAL A 257 -6.79 5.99 -16.23
CA VAL A 257 -6.98 6.91 -15.09
C VAL A 257 -5.95 6.76 -13.96
N PHE A 258 -5.22 5.65 -13.88
CA PHE A 258 -4.24 5.41 -12.83
C PHE A 258 -2.90 6.06 -13.19
N CYS A 259 -2.34 6.89 -12.30
CA CYS A 259 -1.09 7.62 -12.54
C CYS A 259 -1.14 8.39 -13.88
N HIS A 260 -2.20 9.18 -14.06
CA HIS A 260 -2.49 9.88 -15.32
C HIS A 260 -1.44 10.96 -15.62
N ASP A 261 -1.00 11.09 -16.88
CA ASP A 261 0.07 12.01 -17.30
C ASP A 261 -0.17 13.49 -16.96
N SER A 262 -1.43 13.89 -16.79
CA SER A 262 -1.81 15.25 -16.39
C SER A 262 -1.67 15.53 -14.88
N SER A 263 -1.31 14.54 -14.05
CA SER A 263 -1.12 14.71 -12.60
C SER A 263 0.36 14.68 -12.23
N ASP A 264 0.68 15.08 -11.00
CA ASP A 264 2.02 14.97 -10.43
C ASP A 264 2.21 13.69 -9.60
N ASP A 265 1.37 12.67 -9.83
CA ASP A 265 1.30 11.48 -8.98
C ASP A 265 2.61 10.67 -9.08
N GLU A 266 3.23 10.55 -10.26
CA GLU A 266 4.49 9.83 -10.46
C GLU A 266 5.65 10.50 -9.70
N GLN A 267 5.76 11.83 -9.79
CA GLN A 267 6.81 12.58 -9.09
C GLN A 267 6.66 12.45 -7.57
N LYS A 268 5.42 12.46 -7.07
CA LYS A 268 5.12 12.23 -5.66
C LYS A 268 5.39 10.80 -5.22
N ASP A 269 5.10 9.81 -6.07
CA ASP A 269 5.46 8.42 -5.81
C ASP A 269 6.98 8.26 -5.65
N LEU A 270 7.78 8.83 -6.56
CA LEU A 270 9.23 8.80 -6.49
C LEU A 270 9.76 9.51 -5.24
N ALA A 271 9.19 10.66 -4.89
CA ALA A 271 9.56 11.40 -3.69
C ALA A 271 9.26 10.60 -2.42
N LEU A 272 8.05 10.06 -2.30
CA LEU A 272 7.61 9.26 -1.16
C LEU A 272 8.40 7.96 -1.03
N GLN A 273 8.68 7.27 -2.14
CA GLN A 273 9.48 6.05 -2.15
C GLN A 273 10.92 6.31 -1.66
N ARG A 274 11.56 7.39 -2.13
CA ARG A 274 12.90 7.80 -1.68
C ARG A 274 12.88 8.18 -0.20
N ARG A 275 11.82 8.87 0.22
CA ARG A 275 11.61 9.25 1.61
C ARG A 275 11.51 8.04 2.53
N ILE A 276 10.63 7.08 2.22
CA ILE A 276 10.51 5.83 2.99
C ILE A 276 11.87 5.10 3.05
N ARG A 277 12.58 5.00 1.92
CA ARG A 277 13.90 4.35 1.86
C ARG A 277 14.93 5.02 2.78
N SER A 278 14.93 6.35 2.84
CA SER A 278 15.82 7.12 3.73
C SER A 278 15.51 6.94 5.22
N LEU A 279 14.32 6.42 5.57
CA LEU A 279 13.86 6.15 6.93
C LEU A 279 13.91 4.65 7.28
N SER A 280 14.64 3.84 6.50
CA SER A 280 14.78 2.39 6.76
C SER A 280 15.45 2.04 8.09
N TRP A 281 16.13 3.01 8.73
CA TRP A 281 16.75 2.87 10.04
C TRP A 281 15.78 3.01 11.22
N VAL A 282 14.54 3.45 10.98
CA VAL A 282 13.54 3.67 12.05
C VAL A 282 13.14 2.33 12.66
N THR A 283 13.20 2.25 13.99
CA THR A 283 12.90 1.02 14.75
C THR A 283 11.48 1.04 15.34
N PRO A 284 10.89 -0.14 15.63
CA PRO A 284 9.59 -0.21 16.31
C PRO A 284 9.55 0.56 17.64
N GLN A 285 10.67 0.56 18.38
CA GLN A 285 10.80 1.25 19.66
C GLN A 285 10.73 2.78 19.53
N MET A 286 11.33 3.34 18.47
CA MET A 286 11.27 4.78 18.20
C MET A 286 9.86 5.27 17.90
N LEU A 287 9.01 4.38 17.36
CA LEU A 287 7.60 4.64 17.07
C LEU A 287 6.66 4.22 18.22
N HIS A 288 7.21 3.76 19.35
CA HIS A 288 6.47 3.23 20.51
C HIS A 288 5.48 2.12 20.14
N VAL A 289 5.83 1.26 19.17
CA VAL A 289 4.95 0.16 18.77
C VAL A 289 5.02 -0.96 19.82
N PRO A 290 3.89 -1.38 20.43
CA PRO A 290 3.89 -2.39 21.49
C PRO A 290 4.01 -3.82 20.94
N ILE A 291 5.08 -4.11 20.18
CA ILE A 291 5.36 -5.46 19.65
C ILE A 291 6.45 -6.09 20.52
N LYS A 292 6.14 -7.22 21.15
CA LYS A 292 7.12 -8.00 21.93
C LYS A 292 8.00 -8.81 20.98
N GLU A 293 9.26 -8.41 20.89
CA GLU A 293 10.20 -8.91 19.89
C GLU A 293 10.81 -10.29 20.24
N GLU A 294 10.62 -10.77 21.48
CA GLU A 294 11.15 -12.04 21.99
C GLU A 294 10.55 -13.29 21.34
N ARG A 295 9.45 -13.19 20.58
CA ARG A 295 8.85 -14.34 19.86
C ARG A 295 9.42 -14.59 18.46
N LEU A 296 10.44 -13.84 18.05
CA LEU A 296 11.05 -13.93 16.71
C LEU A 296 11.92 -15.19 16.47
N GLU A 297 12.08 -16.08 17.45
CA GLU A 297 12.85 -17.32 17.30
C GLU A 297 12.24 -18.32 16.31
N VAL A 298 10.98 -18.13 15.88
CA VAL A 298 10.31 -18.98 14.87
C VAL A 298 10.15 -18.21 13.54
N ASN A 299 11.25 -17.99 12.82
CA ASN A 299 11.39 -17.82 11.36
C ASN A 299 10.39 -16.98 10.52
N SER A 300 9.48 -16.18 11.09
CA SER A 300 8.53 -15.37 10.32
C SER A 300 8.33 -14.00 10.96
N ASP A 301 8.63 -12.91 10.24
CA ASP A 301 8.25 -11.56 10.68
C ASP A 301 6.73 -11.53 10.88
N PRO A 302 6.22 -11.25 12.09
CA PRO A 302 4.77 -11.25 12.36
C PRO A 302 4.01 -10.23 11.51
N LEU A 303 4.69 -9.19 11.00
CA LEU A 303 4.12 -8.19 10.11
C LEU A 303 4.14 -8.59 8.64
N LEU A 304 4.77 -9.72 8.26
CA LEU A 304 4.87 -10.17 6.86
C LEU A 304 3.50 -10.26 6.15
N PRO A 305 2.42 -10.77 6.77
CA PRO A 305 1.10 -10.75 6.13
C PRO A 305 0.58 -9.33 5.86
N ALA A 306 0.87 -8.38 6.75
CA ALA A 306 0.49 -6.98 6.58
C ALA A 306 1.29 -6.32 5.45
N ILE A 307 2.61 -6.55 5.44
CA ILE A 307 3.55 -6.08 4.41
C ILE A 307 3.14 -6.61 3.03
N THR A 308 2.84 -7.90 2.93
CA THR A 308 2.40 -8.52 1.67
C THR A 308 1.09 -7.91 1.19
N ALA A 309 0.10 -7.77 2.08
CA ALA A 309 -1.20 -7.20 1.73
C ALA A 309 -1.09 -5.76 1.22
N ILE A 310 -0.27 -4.91 1.84
CA ILE A 310 -0.13 -3.52 1.38
C ILE A 310 0.65 -3.41 0.06
N ILE A 311 1.62 -4.30 -0.19
CA ILE A 311 2.33 -4.37 -1.49
C ILE A 311 1.38 -4.84 -2.60
N GLU A 312 0.54 -5.84 -2.32
CA GLU A 312 -0.44 -6.37 -3.28
C GLU A 312 -1.48 -5.34 -3.75
N MET A 313 -1.68 -4.24 -2.99
CA MET A 313 -2.59 -3.16 -3.35
C MET A 313 -2.34 -2.65 -4.78
N ASP A 314 -1.07 -2.51 -5.17
CA ASP A 314 -0.70 -1.96 -6.48
C ASP A 314 -1.11 -2.90 -7.64
N ALA A 315 -1.15 -4.21 -7.40
CA ALA A 315 -1.59 -5.21 -8.38
C ALA A 315 -3.11 -5.21 -8.63
N ARG A 316 -3.90 -4.59 -7.74
CA ARG A 316 -5.37 -4.52 -7.88
C ARG A 316 -5.76 -3.38 -8.81
N ARG A 317 -6.83 -3.55 -9.60
CA ARG A 317 -7.31 -2.52 -10.53
C ARG A 317 -8.52 -1.75 -10.02
N ALA A 318 -9.49 -2.43 -9.40
CA ALA A 318 -10.66 -1.76 -8.83
C ALA A 318 -10.32 -1.10 -7.47
N PRO A 319 -10.82 0.12 -7.18
CA PRO A 319 -10.63 0.78 -5.89
C PRO A 319 -11.01 -0.08 -4.68
N GLN A 320 -12.15 -0.78 -4.72
CA GLN A 320 -12.58 -1.69 -3.66
C GLN A 320 -11.59 -2.84 -3.41
N ASP A 321 -10.97 -3.39 -4.46
CA ASP A 321 -10.00 -4.48 -4.32
C ASP A 321 -8.71 -3.94 -3.68
N LYS A 322 -8.35 -2.67 -3.95
CA LYS A 322 -7.26 -1.96 -3.26
C LYS A 322 -7.61 -1.71 -1.79
N LEU A 323 -8.82 -1.25 -1.48
CA LEU A 323 -9.32 -1.07 -0.11
C LEU A 323 -9.38 -2.40 0.67
N ALA A 324 -9.68 -3.51 0.01
CA ALA A 324 -9.63 -4.84 0.62
C ALA A 324 -8.19 -5.22 1.02
N CYS A 325 -7.19 -4.84 0.23
CA CYS A 325 -5.78 -5.03 0.57
C CYS A 325 -5.39 -4.19 1.81
N VAL A 326 -5.81 -2.93 1.86
CA VAL A 326 -5.63 -2.07 3.04
C VAL A 326 -6.31 -2.67 4.27
N SER A 327 -7.52 -3.21 4.12
CA SER A 327 -8.27 -3.84 5.21
C SER A 327 -7.56 -5.10 5.74
N LYS A 328 -7.04 -5.96 4.84
CA LYS A 328 -6.24 -7.14 5.21
C LYS A 328 -4.93 -6.75 5.92
N CYS A 329 -4.28 -5.69 5.46
CA CYS A 329 -3.10 -5.13 6.12
C CYS A 329 -3.44 -4.71 7.56
N SER A 330 -4.48 -3.90 7.74
CA SER A 330 -4.92 -3.44 9.05
C SER A 330 -5.31 -4.56 10.00
N GLN A 331 -6.07 -5.55 9.53
CA GLN A 331 -6.45 -6.72 10.33
C GLN A 331 -5.23 -7.52 10.79
N SER A 332 -4.21 -7.63 9.94
CA SER A 332 -2.95 -8.28 10.29
C SER A 332 -2.19 -7.47 11.36
N VAL A 333 -2.17 -6.14 11.27
CA VAL A 333 -1.60 -5.27 12.31
C VAL A 333 -2.32 -5.46 13.65
N PHE A 334 -3.66 -5.40 13.66
CA PHE A 334 -4.43 -5.63 14.90
C PHE A 334 -4.18 -7.00 15.50
N ARG A 335 -4.04 -8.04 14.68
CA ARG A 335 -3.71 -9.39 15.16
C ARG A 335 -2.36 -9.43 15.88
N VAL A 336 -1.35 -8.76 15.32
CA VAL A 336 -0.01 -8.68 15.92
C VAL A 336 -0.06 -7.92 17.25
N LEU A 337 -0.76 -6.77 17.29
CA LEU A 337 -0.90 -5.97 18.50
C LEU A 337 -1.64 -6.75 19.60
N ALA A 338 -2.77 -7.39 19.27
CA ALA A 338 -3.54 -8.21 20.21
C ALA A 338 -2.75 -9.43 20.74
N SER A 339 -1.77 -9.93 19.99
CA SER A 339 -0.89 -11.01 20.45
C SER A 339 0.25 -10.55 21.37
N SER A 340 0.50 -9.24 21.40
CA SER A 340 1.63 -8.61 22.10
C SER A 340 1.21 -7.93 23.42
N SER A 341 -0.02 -7.41 23.49
CA SER A 341 -0.63 -6.81 24.68
C SER A 341 -1.84 -7.61 25.18
N SER A 342 -2.09 -7.60 26.50
CA SER A 342 -3.33 -8.15 27.07
C SER A 342 -4.51 -7.19 26.89
N GLU A 343 -4.23 -5.92 26.60
CA GLU A 343 -5.24 -4.89 26.41
C GLU A 343 -5.55 -4.72 24.91
N PRO A 344 -6.80 -4.36 24.54
CA PRO A 344 -7.15 -4.02 23.18
C PRO A 344 -6.28 -2.88 22.66
N ALA A 345 -5.76 -3.03 21.44
CA ALA A 345 -4.93 -2.00 20.81
C ALA A 345 -5.69 -0.67 20.69
N SER A 346 -5.05 0.41 21.11
CA SER A 346 -5.59 1.76 20.93
C SER A 346 -5.47 2.22 19.47
N ALA A 347 -6.10 3.36 19.14
CA ALA A 347 -5.96 3.96 17.83
C ALA A 347 -4.52 4.42 17.54
N ASP A 348 -3.79 4.86 18.56
CA ASP A 348 -2.40 5.29 18.46
C ASP A 348 -1.47 4.09 18.23
N ASP A 349 -1.69 2.98 18.96
CA ASP A 349 -0.95 1.72 18.76
C ASP A 349 -1.12 1.21 17.32
N PHE A 350 -2.35 1.26 16.82
CA PHE A 350 -2.67 0.87 15.45
C PHE A 350 -1.99 1.77 14.41
N LEU A 351 -2.05 3.09 14.61
CA LEU A 351 -1.43 4.04 13.69
C LEU A 351 0.09 3.87 13.65
N SER A 352 0.74 3.73 14.79
CA SER A 352 2.19 3.45 14.87
C SER A 352 2.55 2.12 14.21
N GLY A 353 1.72 1.09 14.40
CA GLY A 353 1.86 -0.20 13.69
C GLY A 353 1.70 -0.06 12.18
N MET A 354 0.74 0.74 11.71
CA MET A 354 0.54 1.03 10.28
C MET A 354 1.74 1.78 9.68
N ILE A 355 2.27 2.80 10.38
CA ILE A 355 3.46 3.54 9.97
C ILE A 355 4.65 2.57 9.82
N LEU A 356 4.87 1.70 10.80
CA LEU A 356 5.94 0.71 10.76
C LEU A 356 5.79 -0.24 9.56
N VAL A 357 4.58 -0.73 9.26
CA VAL A 357 4.33 -1.58 8.10
C VAL A 357 4.62 -0.83 6.80
N VAL A 358 4.20 0.42 6.65
CA VAL A 358 4.47 1.22 5.44
C VAL A 358 5.97 1.48 5.28
N LEU A 359 6.69 1.80 6.36
CA LEU A 359 8.14 2.00 6.34
C LEU A 359 8.89 0.72 5.93
N LYS A 360 8.50 -0.44 6.49
CA LYS A 360 9.09 -1.74 6.14
C LYS A 360 8.76 -2.18 4.72
N ALA A 361 7.50 -2.00 4.30
CA ALA A 361 7.01 -2.52 3.03
C ALA A 361 7.48 -1.67 1.83
N ASN A 362 7.63 -0.36 2.01
CA ASN A 362 7.82 0.62 0.94
C ASN A 362 6.93 0.34 -0.30
N PRO A 363 5.59 0.40 -0.14
CA PRO A 363 4.65 -0.06 -1.17
C PRO A 363 4.86 0.67 -2.50
N PRO A 364 4.82 -0.04 -3.65
CA PRO A 364 5.00 0.57 -4.95
C PRO A 364 3.86 1.54 -5.27
N ARG A 365 4.22 2.71 -5.83
CA ARG A 365 3.27 3.73 -6.28
C ARG A 365 2.22 4.12 -5.23
N LEU A 366 2.64 4.24 -3.97
CA LEU A 366 1.76 4.44 -2.81
C LEU A 366 0.92 5.73 -2.91
N HIS A 367 1.51 6.82 -3.43
CA HIS A 367 0.79 8.07 -3.64
C HIS A 367 -0.27 7.90 -4.72
N SER A 368 0.08 7.35 -5.90
CA SER A 368 -0.88 7.09 -6.97
C SER A 368 -2.02 6.17 -6.52
N ASN A 369 -1.73 5.13 -5.75
CA ASN A 369 -2.75 4.23 -5.19
C ASN A 369 -3.73 4.97 -4.27
N THR A 370 -3.22 5.80 -3.36
CA THR A 370 -4.04 6.57 -2.42
C THR A 370 -4.91 7.59 -3.15
N GLN A 371 -4.33 8.31 -4.12
CA GLN A 371 -5.06 9.26 -4.96
C GLN A 371 -6.11 8.59 -5.84
N TYR A 372 -5.79 7.44 -6.43
CA TYR A 372 -6.71 6.68 -7.26
C TYR A 372 -7.94 6.23 -6.47
N ILE A 373 -7.75 5.68 -5.27
CA ILE A 373 -8.85 5.31 -4.35
C ILE A 373 -9.69 6.54 -4.00
N THR A 374 -9.05 7.66 -3.66
CA THR A 374 -9.74 8.92 -3.30
C THR A 374 -10.57 9.49 -4.44
N ARG A 375 -10.08 9.41 -5.67
CA ARG A 375 -10.77 9.95 -6.86
C ARG A 375 -11.89 9.01 -7.31
N PHE A 376 -11.61 7.72 -7.49
CA PHE A 376 -12.49 6.81 -8.22
C PHE A 376 -13.25 5.81 -7.36
N GLY A 377 -12.96 5.74 -6.06
CA GLY A 377 -13.70 4.90 -5.12
C GLY A 377 -15.12 5.38 -4.89
N LEU A 378 -16.00 4.43 -4.57
CA LEU A 378 -17.36 4.71 -4.14
C LEU A 378 -17.39 5.51 -2.82
N PRO A 379 -18.19 6.58 -2.72
CA PRO A 379 -18.25 7.41 -1.51
C PRO A 379 -18.59 6.64 -0.22
N HIS A 380 -19.52 5.68 -0.30
CA HIS A 380 -19.93 4.91 0.89
C HIS A 380 -18.81 4.00 1.41
N SER A 381 -17.95 3.46 0.53
CA SER A 381 -16.79 2.63 0.92
C SER A 381 -15.68 3.45 1.59
N LEU A 382 -15.61 4.75 1.31
CA LEU A 382 -14.61 5.67 1.87
C LEU A 382 -15.10 6.39 3.14
N MET A 383 -16.39 6.76 3.19
CA MET A 383 -16.96 7.58 4.27
C MET A 383 -17.57 6.77 5.41
N ALA A 384 -17.81 5.47 5.21
CA ALA A 384 -18.44 4.60 6.21
C ALA A 384 -17.73 3.25 6.31
N GLY A 385 -17.89 2.61 7.47
CA GLY A 385 -17.40 1.26 7.73
C GLY A 385 -15.91 1.16 8.07
N ALA A 386 -15.47 -0.08 8.27
CA ALA A 386 -14.09 -0.39 8.69
C ALA A 386 -13.06 -0.02 7.61
N SER A 387 -13.39 -0.21 6.33
CA SER A 387 -12.48 0.07 5.21
C SER A 387 -12.15 1.57 5.08
N GLY A 388 -13.13 2.46 5.28
CA GLY A 388 -12.89 3.91 5.31
C GLY A 388 -11.99 4.34 6.47
N TYR A 389 -12.19 3.74 7.66
CA TYR A 389 -11.31 3.96 8.82
C TYR A 389 -9.87 3.53 8.53
N TYR A 390 -9.66 2.33 7.98
CA TYR A 390 -8.33 1.83 7.64
C TYR A 390 -7.64 2.67 6.56
N PHE A 391 -8.38 3.07 5.53
CA PHE A 391 -7.85 3.93 4.48
C PHE A 391 -7.47 5.32 4.99
N THR A 392 -8.27 5.88 5.90
CA THR A 392 -7.94 7.16 6.56
C THR A 392 -6.65 7.03 7.36
N ASN A 393 -6.47 5.95 8.12
CA ASN A 393 -5.23 5.70 8.86
C ASN A 393 -4.02 5.50 7.96
N LEU A 394 -4.17 4.85 6.79
CA LEU A 394 -3.12 4.78 5.79
C LEU A 394 -2.73 6.17 5.27
N CYS A 395 -3.71 7.03 4.98
CA CYS A 395 -3.46 8.41 4.56
C CYS A 395 -2.72 9.20 5.66
N CYS A 396 -3.12 9.03 6.93
CA CYS A 396 -2.44 9.62 8.07
C CYS A 396 -0.98 9.12 8.19
N ALA A 397 -0.75 7.82 8.02
CA ALA A 397 0.58 7.23 8.06
C ALA A 397 1.49 7.79 6.94
N VAL A 398 0.97 7.91 5.71
CA VAL A 398 1.70 8.52 4.59
C VAL A 398 2.05 9.98 4.89
N ALA A 399 1.09 10.78 5.33
CA ALA A 399 1.31 12.19 5.67
C ALA A 399 2.30 12.37 6.83
N PHE A 400 2.29 11.46 7.80
CA PHE A 400 3.26 11.43 8.89
C PHE A 400 4.67 11.14 8.36
N ILE A 401 4.85 10.12 7.52
CA ILE A 401 6.15 9.75 6.93
C ILE A 401 6.75 10.87 6.08
N GLU A 402 5.91 11.57 5.30
CA GLU A 402 6.33 12.72 4.50
C GLU A 402 6.96 13.83 5.36
N LYS A 403 6.43 14.04 6.56
CA LYS A 403 6.83 15.15 7.46
C LYS A 403 7.64 14.71 8.68
N LEU A 404 8.00 13.44 8.77
CA LEU A 404 8.66 12.86 9.93
C LEU A 404 9.98 13.57 10.25
N ASP A 405 10.18 13.96 11.49
CA ASP A 405 11.39 14.62 11.96
C ASP A 405 11.96 13.94 13.22
N GLY A 406 13.11 14.43 13.69
CA GLY A 406 13.74 13.92 14.93
C GLY A 406 12.79 13.96 16.14
N PRO A 407 12.14 15.10 16.43
CA PRO A 407 11.20 15.22 17.54
C PRO A 407 10.06 14.19 17.50
N ALA A 408 9.52 13.87 16.32
CA ALA A 408 8.47 12.85 16.17
C ALA A 408 8.92 11.43 16.58
N LEU A 409 10.23 11.17 16.62
CA LEU A 409 10.85 9.92 17.06
C LEU A 409 11.55 10.03 18.44
N ASN A 410 11.34 11.14 19.17
CA ASN A 410 12.07 11.46 20.39
C ASN A 410 13.60 11.52 20.22
N LEU A 411 14.07 11.99 19.06
CA LEU A 411 15.49 12.17 18.75
C LEU A 411 15.84 13.66 18.69
N SER A 412 17.07 14.00 19.07
CA SER A 412 17.57 15.36 18.79
C SER A 412 17.90 15.53 17.30
N ALA A 413 17.98 16.78 16.84
CA ALA A 413 18.26 17.10 15.44
C ALA A 413 19.59 16.50 14.94
N GLU A 414 20.62 16.49 15.81
CA GLU A 414 21.93 15.92 15.48
C GLU A 414 21.89 14.40 15.30
N GLU A 415 21.08 13.71 16.11
CA GLU A 415 20.94 12.26 16.04
C GLU A 415 20.17 11.84 14.81
N PHE A 416 19.06 12.54 14.54
CA PHE A 416 18.25 12.33 13.35
C PHE A 416 19.07 12.54 12.06
N GLU A 417 19.80 13.66 11.97
CA GLU A 417 20.68 13.94 10.83
C GLU A 417 21.82 12.91 10.73
N GLY A 418 22.35 12.43 11.87
CA GLY A 418 23.33 11.36 11.93
C GLY A 418 22.84 10.05 11.31
N TYR A 419 21.58 9.66 11.56
CA TYR A 419 20.96 8.50 10.92
C TYR A 419 20.69 8.74 9.43
N MET A 420 20.17 9.91 9.06
CA MET A 420 19.88 10.26 7.66
C MET A 420 21.13 10.29 6.77
N GLN A 421 22.28 10.68 7.33
CA GLN A 421 23.59 10.69 6.65
C GLN A 421 24.29 9.31 6.68
N GLY A 422 23.70 8.30 7.32
CA GLY A 422 24.31 6.98 7.49
C GLY A 422 25.56 6.97 8.39
N LYS A 423 25.77 8.02 9.18
CA LYS A 423 26.88 8.13 10.15
C LYS A 423 26.60 7.34 11.43
N ARG A 424 25.33 7.11 11.74
CA ARG A 424 24.88 6.25 12.84
C ARG A 424 24.16 5.04 12.27
N ALA A 425 24.61 3.86 12.69
CA ALA A 425 23.89 2.61 12.48
C ALA A 425 22.70 2.59 13.45
N ALA A 426 21.55 2.05 13.04
CA ALA A 426 20.42 1.87 13.95
C ALA A 426 20.93 1.08 15.18
N PRO A 427 20.39 1.29 16.40
CA PRO A 427 20.83 0.59 17.61
C PRO A 427 20.86 -0.95 17.50
N ARG A 428 20.21 -1.50 16.46
CA ARG A 428 20.09 -2.92 16.14
C ARG A 428 21.06 -3.46 15.08
N ASP A 429 21.82 -2.61 14.40
CA ASP A 429 22.78 -3.06 13.38
C ASP A 429 23.95 -3.86 13.96
N ALA A 430 24.06 -3.98 15.29
CA ALA A 430 24.95 -4.93 15.96
C ALA A 430 24.39 -6.36 16.03
N GLU A 431 23.06 -6.56 16.01
CA GLU A 431 22.44 -7.87 16.27
C GLU A 431 21.49 -8.38 15.18
N THR A 432 20.96 -7.51 14.30
CA THR A 432 20.00 -7.89 13.25
C THR A 432 20.55 -7.69 11.83
N ASP A 433 21.80 -8.06 11.59
CA ASP A 433 22.22 -8.42 10.23
C ASP A 433 21.27 -9.53 9.75
N CYS A 434 20.53 -9.31 8.65
CA CYS A 434 19.82 -10.39 7.95
C CYS A 434 20.77 -11.60 7.85
N GLU A 435 20.29 -12.82 8.13
CA GLU A 435 21.14 -14.02 8.13
C GLU A 435 21.99 -14.11 6.85
N GLY A 436 21.42 -13.68 5.70
CA GLY A 436 22.13 -13.55 4.44
C GLY A 436 23.29 -12.54 4.45
N LEU A 437 23.12 -11.37 5.06
CA LEU A 437 24.17 -10.36 5.19
C LEU A 437 25.25 -10.77 6.20
N ARG A 438 24.84 -11.40 7.31
CA ARG A 438 25.77 -11.99 8.29
C ARG A 438 26.61 -13.10 7.66
N ARG A 439 25.95 -13.99 6.91
CA ARG A 439 26.59 -15.07 6.14
C ARG A 439 27.48 -14.50 5.04
N ALA A 440 27.08 -13.42 4.35
CA ALA A 440 27.91 -12.76 3.35
C ALA A 440 29.18 -12.12 3.96
N ARG A 441 29.07 -11.46 5.11
CA ARG A 441 30.23 -10.90 5.84
C ARG A 441 31.18 -12.01 6.30
N LYS A 442 30.65 -13.09 6.88
CA LYS A 442 31.44 -14.27 7.27
C LYS A 442 32.11 -14.93 6.08
N ASN A 443 31.37 -15.13 4.98
CA ASN A 443 31.92 -15.67 3.74
C ASN A 443 33.04 -14.79 3.18
N ARG A 444 32.90 -13.46 3.24
CA ARG A 444 33.94 -12.53 2.81
C ARG A 444 35.22 -12.67 3.64
N GLN A 445 35.10 -12.83 4.96
CA GLN A 445 36.25 -13.08 5.84
C GLN A 445 36.93 -14.42 5.51
N LEU A 446 36.14 -15.49 5.37
CA LEU A 446 36.67 -16.81 5.00
C LEU A 446 37.34 -16.80 3.62
N LEU A 447 36.79 -16.08 2.64
CA LEU A 447 37.40 -15.94 1.32
C LEU A 447 38.74 -15.19 1.39
N ALA A 448 38.86 -14.16 2.23
CA ALA A 448 40.12 -13.46 2.43
C ALA A 448 41.17 -14.37 3.10
N GLU A 449 40.76 -15.17 4.08
CA GLU A 449 41.64 -16.15 4.74
C GLU A 449 42.11 -17.23 3.76
N VAL A 450 41.20 -17.78 2.95
CA VAL A 450 41.54 -18.78 1.92
C VAL A 450 42.49 -18.20 0.88
N ALA A 451 42.26 -16.96 0.41
CA ALA A 451 43.15 -16.30 -0.53
C ALA A 451 44.56 -16.14 0.05
N SER A 452 44.67 -15.68 1.30
CA SER A 452 45.96 -15.53 1.98
C SER A 452 46.70 -16.87 2.13
N ARG A 453 45.98 -17.95 2.48
CA ARG A 453 46.57 -19.30 2.56
C ARG A 453 47.00 -19.83 1.19
N GLN A 454 46.26 -19.52 0.15
CA GLN A 454 46.59 -19.95 -1.22
C GLN A 454 47.85 -19.25 -1.74
N GLU A 455 48.04 -17.97 -1.39
CA GLU A 455 49.26 -17.22 -1.69
C GLU A 455 50.49 -17.81 -0.96
N GLN A 456 50.37 -18.07 0.35
CA GLN A 456 51.44 -18.70 1.13
C GLN A 456 51.81 -20.11 0.61
N LEU A 457 50.82 -20.91 0.22
CA LEU A 457 51.06 -22.22 -0.38
C LEU A 457 51.76 -22.11 -1.74
N ALA A 458 51.40 -21.13 -2.56
CA ALA A 458 52.05 -20.90 -3.85
C ALA A 458 53.51 -20.47 -3.67
N GLU A 459 53.78 -19.56 -2.74
CA GLU A 459 55.15 -19.14 -2.39
C GLU A 459 55.97 -20.32 -1.86
N GLY A 460 55.41 -21.11 -0.95
CA GLY A 460 56.07 -22.30 -0.42
C GLY A 460 56.37 -23.35 -1.48
N ALA A 461 55.46 -23.57 -2.43
CA ALA A 461 55.67 -24.49 -3.54
C ALA A 461 56.79 -24.01 -4.48
N GLN A 462 56.86 -22.71 -4.78
CA GLN A 462 57.93 -22.13 -5.59
C GLN A 462 59.29 -22.21 -4.87
N ALA A 463 59.32 -21.95 -3.57
CA ALA A 463 60.54 -22.07 -2.76
C ALA A 463 61.05 -23.52 -2.76
N LEU A 464 60.17 -24.50 -2.53
CA LEU A 464 60.52 -25.91 -2.57
C LEU A 464 61.02 -26.34 -3.96
N GLN A 465 60.39 -25.85 -5.03
CA GLN A 465 60.83 -26.14 -6.40
C GLN A 465 62.24 -25.60 -6.66
N ALA A 466 62.56 -24.40 -6.16
CA ALA A 466 63.90 -23.82 -6.27
C ALA A 466 64.94 -24.56 -5.42
N ASP A 467 64.58 -25.01 -4.22
CA ASP A 467 65.44 -25.85 -3.37
C ASP A 467 65.73 -27.21 -4.03
N LEU A 468 64.71 -27.85 -4.60
CA LEU A 468 64.85 -29.13 -5.29
C LEU A 468 65.77 -29.00 -6.50
N ALA A 469 65.61 -27.95 -7.30
CA ALA A 469 66.47 -27.69 -8.46
C ALA A 469 67.94 -27.48 -8.04
N ARG A 470 68.18 -26.71 -6.98
CA ARG A 470 69.53 -26.52 -6.40
C ARG A 470 70.12 -27.83 -5.90
N TRP A 471 69.33 -28.65 -5.22
CA TRP A 471 69.77 -29.95 -4.71
C TRP A 471 70.15 -30.89 -5.86
N VAL A 472 69.32 -30.99 -6.91
CA VAL A 472 69.63 -31.80 -8.10
C VAL A 472 70.95 -31.35 -8.72
N GLN A 473 71.16 -30.04 -8.92
CA GLN A 473 72.43 -29.55 -9.46
C GLN A 473 73.61 -29.88 -8.56
N ALA A 474 73.49 -29.70 -7.24
CA ALA A 474 74.57 -30.01 -6.30
C ALA A 474 74.95 -31.50 -6.33
N VAL A 475 73.96 -32.40 -6.40
CA VAL A 475 74.20 -33.84 -6.54
C VAL A 475 74.89 -34.13 -7.87
N GLN A 476 74.43 -33.53 -8.98
CA GLN A 476 75.03 -33.70 -10.30
C GLN A 476 76.51 -33.28 -10.29
N THR A 477 76.83 -32.10 -9.77
CA THR A 477 78.21 -31.60 -9.66
C THR A 477 79.07 -32.51 -8.79
N GLN A 478 78.55 -33.00 -7.65
CA GLN A 478 79.29 -33.93 -6.80
C GLN A 478 79.58 -35.26 -7.51
N VAL A 479 78.62 -35.78 -8.27
CA VAL A 479 78.81 -37.01 -9.07
C VAL A 479 79.88 -36.80 -10.15
N GLU A 480 79.83 -35.67 -10.86
CA GLU A 480 80.82 -35.30 -11.88
C GLU A 480 82.22 -35.12 -11.27
N GLU A 481 82.34 -34.47 -10.12
CA GLU A 481 83.62 -34.32 -9.40
C GLU A 481 84.22 -35.67 -8.97
N ILE A 482 83.37 -36.61 -8.50
CA ILE A 482 83.81 -37.95 -8.10
C ILE A 482 84.26 -38.74 -9.34
N GLN A 483 83.51 -38.67 -10.44
CA GLN A 483 83.90 -39.29 -11.71
C GLN A 483 85.22 -38.74 -12.26
N ALA A 484 85.48 -37.43 -12.12
CA ALA A 484 86.74 -36.81 -12.54
C ALA A 484 87.93 -37.22 -11.66
N LYS A 485 87.72 -37.45 -10.35
CA LYS A 485 88.75 -37.88 -9.40
C LYS A 485 89.06 -39.38 -9.46
N VAL A 486 88.11 -40.20 -9.92
CA VAL A 486 88.28 -41.64 -10.09
C VAL A 486 87.96 -42.01 -11.55
N PRO A 487 88.94 -41.95 -12.47
CA PRO A 487 88.72 -42.42 -13.82
C PRO A 487 88.47 -43.93 -13.77
N LEU A 488 87.23 -44.32 -14.05
CA LEU A 488 86.83 -45.71 -14.24
C LEU A 488 87.47 -46.20 -15.55
N ASN A 489 88.74 -46.60 -15.49
CA ASN A 489 89.38 -47.34 -16.57
C ASN A 489 88.82 -48.76 -16.59
N PHE A 490 87.72 -48.96 -17.33
CA PHE A 490 87.32 -50.30 -17.75
C PHE A 490 88.31 -50.80 -18.80
N THR A 491 89.39 -51.45 -18.38
CA THR A 491 90.13 -52.34 -19.29
C THR A 491 89.29 -53.60 -19.46
N CYS A 492 88.67 -53.78 -20.64
CA CYS A 492 88.14 -55.08 -21.05
C CYS A 492 89.31 -56.07 -21.14
N THR A 493 89.42 -56.96 -20.17
CA THR A 493 90.23 -58.17 -20.31
C THR A 493 89.46 -59.13 -21.24
N GLU A 494 89.94 -59.32 -22.46
CA GLU A 494 89.48 -60.41 -23.33
C GLU A 494 89.62 -61.76 -22.60
N PRO A 495 88.65 -62.67 -22.70
CA PRO A 495 88.81 -64.01 -22.13
C PRO A 495 89.86 -64.80 -22.94
N PRO A 496 90.58 -65.74 -22.31
CA PRO A 496 91.69 -66.44 -22.94
C PRO A 496 91.20 -67.30 -24.10
N SER A 497 91.97 -67.29 -25.18
CA SER A 497 91.85 -68.25 -26.27
C SER A 497 91.96 -69.68 -25.75
N GLN A 498 90.93 -70.49 -25.99
CA GLN A 498 91.05 -71.95 -25.97
C GLN A 498 90.96 -72.46 -27.41
N SER A 499 91.91 -73.33 -27.72
CA SER A 499 92.16 -74.10 -28.93
C SER A 499 90.94 -74.76 -29.55
#